data_AF-A0A0H5BCE3-F1
#
_entry.id   AF-A0A0H5BCE3-F1
#
_cell.length_a   1.000
_cell.length_b   1.000
_cell.length_c   1.000
_cell.angle_alpha   90.00
_cell.angle_beta   90.00
_cell.angle_gamma   90.00
#
_symmetry.space_group_name_H-M   'P 1'
#
loop_
_entity.id
_entity.type
_entity.pdbx_description
1 polymer ?
#
loop_
_entity_poly.entity_id
_entity_poly.type
_entity_poly.pdbx_seq_one_letter_code
_entity_poly.pdbx_strand_id
1 'polypeptide(L)' 'MNGQREEGDRPNGPSPFDEGLESFEFGMTPDACPYPAGSAEREEWLEGWAEGQDRADNA' A
#
# COMPACT_ATOMS: atom_id res chain seq x y z
N MET A 1 29.69 6.58 20.24
CA MET A 1 30.56 5.97 19.21
C MET A 1 29.74 4.94 18.49
N ASN A 2 29.51 5.16 17.20
CA ASN A 2 28.78 4.30 16.28
C ASN A 2 29.56 3.01 16.00
N GLY A 3 28.85 1.91 15.76
CA GLY A 3 29.35 0.78 14.98
C GLY A 3 28.56 -0.51 15.24
N GLN A 4 27.71 -0.94 14.30
CA GLN A 4 28.00 -1.93 13.23
C GLN A 4 27.38 -3.29 13.64
N ARG A 5 26.52 -4.04 12.91
CA ARG A 5 26.40 -4.41 11.47
C ARG A 5 25.02 -5.06 11.19
N GLU A 6 24.33 -4.70 10.10
CA GLU A 6 24.02 -5.54 8.90
C GLU A 6 22.89 -6.59 9.12
N GLU A 7 21.64 -6.31 8.67
CA GLU A 7 20.63 -7.19 7.97
C GLU A 7 19.31 -6.38 7.71
N GLY A 8 18.84 -6.25 6.45
CA GLY A 8 17.40 -6.02 6.13
C GLY A 8 16.94 -4.61 5.70
N ASP A 9 16.70 -4.47 4.40
CA ASP A 9 16.21 -3.31 3.62
C ASP A 9 14.67 -3.11 3.77
N ARG A 10 14.22 -1.85 3.93
CA ARG A 10 12.85 -1.29 4.20
C ARG A 10 12.28 -1.44 5.64
N PRO A 11 12.03 -0.32 6.36
CA PRO A 11 11.52 -0.37 7.73
C PRO A 11 10.03 -0.74 7.78
N ASN A 12 9.70 -1.91 8.34
CA ASN A 12 8.41 -2.36 8.94
C ASN A 12 7.17 -1.44 8.84
N GLY A 13 6.74 -1.07 7.64
CA GLY A 13 5.43 -0.47 7.35
C GLY A 13 4.63 -1.42 6.43
N PRO A 14 3.29 -1.33 6.41
CA PRO A 14 2.49 -2.08 5.44
C PRO A 14 3.01 -1.81 4.03
N SER A 15 2.99 -2.82 3.15
CA SER A 15 3.33 -2.60 1.75
C SER A 15 2.30 -1.63 1.14
N PRO A 16 2.63 -0.84 0.10
CA PRO A 16 1.65 0.02 -0.54
C PRO A 16 0.39 -0.74 -0.95
N PHE A 17 0.54 -2.00 -1.38
CA PHE A 17 -0.57 -2.92 -1.65
C PHE A 17 -1.46 -3.17 -0.43
N ASP A 18 -0.89 -3.54 0.72
CA ASP A 18 -1.65 -3.76 1.96
C ASP A 18 -2.37 -2.47 2.39
N GLU A 19 -1.67 -1.34 2.29
CA GLU A 19 -2.22 -0.01 2.58
C GLU A 19 -3.41 0.33 1.66
N GLY A 20 -3.36 -0.09 0.39
CA GLY A 20 -4.43 0.08 -0.59
C GLY A 20 -5.66 -0.75 -0.25
N LEU A 21 -5.44 -2.01 0.15
CA LEU A 21 -6.49 -2.92 0.58
C LEU A 21 -7.20 -2.37 1.83
N GLU A 22 -6.44 -1.96 2.86
CA GLU A 22 -6.99 -1.34 4.07
C GLU A 22 -7.75 -0.05 3.73
N SER A 23 -7.21 0.78 2.83
CA SER A 23 -7.85 2.03 2.41
C SER A 23 -9.23 1.79 1.80
N PHE A 24 -9.43 0.72 1.04
CA PHE A 24 -10.75 0.32 0.55
C PHE A 24 -11.69 -0.05 1.72
N GLU A 25 -11.23 -0.83 2.70
CA GLU A 25 -12.02 -1.21 3.88
C GLU A 25 -12.42 0.02 4.72
N PHE A 26 -11.57 1.05 4.76
CA PHE A 26 -11.87 2.35 5.38
C PHE A 26 -12.78 3.25 4.53
N GLY A 27 -13.15 2.84 3.32
CA GLY A 27 -14.02 3.59 2.41
C GLY A 27 -13.34 4.77 1.71
N MET A 28 -12.01 4.76 1.60
CA MET A 28 -11.26 5.77 0.84
C MET A 28 -11.44 5.52 -0.67
N THR A 29 -11.40 6.60 -1.45
CA THR A 29 -11.43 6.52 -2.92
C THR A 29 -10.01 6.36 -3.49
N PRO A 30 -9.86 5.81 -4.71
CA PRO A 30 -8.54 5.65 -5.31
C PRO A 30 -7.84 6.98 -5.61
N ASP A 31 -8.60 8.07 -5.76
CA ASP A 31 -8.08 9.44 -5.88
C ASP A 31 -7.46 9.97 -4.58
N ALA A 32 -7.77 9.37 -3.42
CA ALA A 32 -7.19 9.74 -2.12
C ALA A 32 -5.85 9.05 -1.84
N CYS A 33 -5.30 8.33 -2.83
CA CYS A 33 -3.99 7.67 -2.73
C CYS A 33 -2.89 8.68 -2.32
N PRO A 34 -2.10 8.41 -1.26
CA PRO A 34 -1.07 9.34 -0.79
C PRO A 34 0.19 9.35 -1.67
N TYR A 35 0.35 8.34 -2.53
CA TYR A 35 1.50 8.18 -3.40
C TYR A 35 1.39 9.07 -4.65
N PRO A 36 2.50 9.66 -5.13
CA PRO A 36 2.48 10.54 -6.28
C PRO A 36 2.06 9.82 -7.57
N ALA A 37 1.43 10.56 -8.48
CA ALA A 37 1.03 9.98 -9.77
C ALA A 37 2.26 9.47 -10.56
N GLY A 38 2.23 8.19 -10.95
CA GLY A 38 3.28 7.55 -11.73
C GLY A 38 4.43 6.96 -10.91
N SER A 39 4.32 6.88 -9.58
CA SER A 39 5.22 6.05 -8.78
C SER A 39 4.75 4.59 -8.76
N ALA A 40 5.72 3.67 -8.63
CA ALA A 40 5.44 2.25 -8.46
C ALA A 40 4.58 1.99 -7.21
N GLU A 41 4.84 2.72 -6.10
CA GLU A 41 4.04 2.58 -4.89
C GLU A 41 2.56 2.94 -5.10
N ARG A 42 2.25 3.89 -6.00
CA ARG A 42 0.86 4.23 -6.33
C ARG A 42 0.21 3.11 -7.11
N GLU A 43 0.93 2.50 -8.05
CA GLU A 43 0.44 1.37 -8.83
C GLU A 43 0.12 0.20 -7.87
N GLU A 44 1.06 -0.14 -7.01
CA GLU A 44 0.89 -1.20 -5.99
C GLU A 44 -0.28 -0.91 -5.04
N TRP A 45 -0.44 0.33 -4.58
CA TRP A 45 -1.57 0.74 -3.74
C TRP A 45 -2.91 0.65 -4.46
N LEU A 46 -2.97 1.08 -5.72
CA LEU A 46 -4.19 0.99 -6.53
C LEU A 46 -4.56 -0.47 -6.83
N GLU A 47 -3.58 -1.34 -7.02
CA GLU A 47 -3.79 -2.79 -7.15
C GLU A 47 -4.43 -3.37 -5.87
N GLY A 48 -3.90 -3.04 -4.69
CA GLY A 48 -4.49 -3.47 -3.41
C GLY A 48 -5.90 -2.95 -3.18
N TRP A 49 -6.16 -1.69 -3.53
CA TRP A 49 -7.50 -1.10 -3.44
C TRP A 49 -8.49 -1.80 -4.37
N ALA A 50 -8.08 -2.08 -5.62
CA ALA A 50 -8.90 -2.77 -6.60
C ALA A 50 -9.21 -4.22 -6.19
N GLU A 51 -8.26 -4.92 -5.58
CA GLU A 51 -8.47 -6.24 -4.98
C GLU A 51 -9.51 -6.19 -3.85
N GLY A 52 -9.44 -5.18 -2.97
CA GLY A 52 -10.46 -4.97 -1.93
C GLY A 52 -11.86 -4.78 -2.52
N GLN A 53 -11.96 -3.99 -3.58
CA GLN A 53 -13.21 -3.76 -4.31
C GLN A 53 -13.76 -5.04 -4.96
N ASP A 54 -12.92 -5.81 -5.66
CA ASP A 54 -13.32 -7.07 -6.29
C ASP A 54 -13.86 -8.06 -5.25
N ARG A 55 -13.19 -8.19 -4.11
CA ARG A 55 -13.66 -9.03 -2.99
C ARG A 55 -15.02 -8.59 -2.47
N ALA A 56 -15.28 -7.30 -2.37
CA ALA A 56 -16.55 -6.77 -1.88
C ALA A 56 -17.69 -6.91 -2.88
N ASP A 57 -17.42 -6.82 -4.18
CA ASP A 57 -18.44 -7.05 -5.23
C ASP A 57 -18.83 -8.53 -5.33
N ASN A 58 -17.89 -9.44 -5.05
CA ASN A 58 -18.10 -10.89 -5.07
C ASN A 58 -18.54 -11.52 -3.73
N ALA A 59 -18.79 -10.72 -2.68
CA ALA A 59 -19.17 -11.18 -1.33
C ALA A 59 -20.69 -11.18 -1.08
#